data_AF-A0A0S4VN06-F1
#
_entry.id   AF-A0A0S4VN06-F1
#
_cell.length_a   1.000
_cell.length_b   1.000
_cell.length_c   1.000
_cell.angle_alpha   90.00
_cell.angle_beta   90.00
_cell.angle_gamma   90.00
#
_symmetry.space_group_name_H-M   'P 1'
#
loop_
_entity.id
_entity.type
_entity.pdbx_description
1 polymer ?
#
loop_
_entity_poly.entity_id
_entity_poly.type
_entity_poly.pdbx_seq_one_letter_code
_entity_poly.pdbx_strand_id
1 'polypeptide(L)'
;MNTWQNAQFSRTALAAYAPERTVLVSSAIHLRRSLLYFAHFGMMPTPVRADDLQATPSPLPLAFNFAMADYALHEWIGIARYHVYNALGWNPARVNPGQA
;
A
#
# COMPACT_ATOMS: atom_id res chain seq x y z
N MET A 1 -4.04 10.41 7.97
CA MET A 1 -2.96 10.00 7.06
C MET A 1 -3.25 8.59 6.60
N ASN A 2 -3.27 8.33 5.28
CA ASN A 2 -3.58 7.01 4.72
C ASN A 2 -2.44 6.52 3.81
N THR A 3 -2.49 5.26 3.36
CA THR A 3 -1.44 4.65 2.53
C THR A 3 -1.14 5.45 1.26
N TRP A 4 -2.16 6.10 0.67
CA TRP A 4 -1.99 6.95 -0.51
C TRP A 4 -1.19 8.21 -0.18
N GLN A 5 -1.55 8.91 0.90
CA GLN A 5 -0.83 10.09 1.40
C GLN A 5 0.60 9.76 1.81
N ASN A 6 0.84 8.57 2.39
CA ASN A 6 2.20 8.11 2.68
C ASN A 6 3.04 8.08 1.40
N ALA A 7 2.54 7.45 0.34
CA ALA A 7 3.24 7.38 -0.94
C ALA A 7 3.44 8.79 -1.55
N GLN A 8 2.39 9.61 -1.55
CA GLN A 8 2.43 10.98 -2.07
C GLN A 8 3.51 11.82 -1.37
N PHE A 9 3.48 11.88 -0.04
CA PHE A 9 4.38 12.72 0.73
C PHE A 9 5.80 12.16 0.79
N SER A 10 5.96 10.85 0.80
CA SER A 10 7.28 10.22 0.67
C SER A 10 7.96 10.59 -0.65
N ARG A 11 7.21 10.66 -1.76
CA ARG A 11 7.78 11.09 -3.05
C ARG A 11 8.35 12.49 -2.98
N THR A 12 7.63 13.41 -2.35
CA THR A 12 8.05 14.80 -2.18
C THR A 12 9.26 14.89 -1.24
N ALA A 13 9.22 14.20 -0.10
CA ALA A 13 10.30 14.21 0.88
C ALA A 13 11.62 13.64 0.34
N LEU A 14 11.55 12.58 -0.47
CA LEU A 14 12.73 11.93 -1.04
C LEU A 14 13.26 12.62 -2.31
N ALA A 15 12.52 13.58 -2.87
CA ALA A 15 12.89 14.23 -4.14
C ALA A 15 14.26 14.92 -4.07
N ALA A 16 14.55 15.62 -2.97
CA ALA A 16 15.81 16.34 -2.79
C ALA A 16 16.98 15.40 -2.42
N TYR A 17 16.68 14.31 -1.71
CA TYR A 17 17.70 13.35 -1.27
C TYR A 17 18.18 12.44 -2.41
N ALA A 18 17.34 12.21 -3.43
CA ALA A 18 17.65 11.38 -4.61
C ALA A 18 18.32 10.03 -4.26
N PRO A 19 17.67 9.20 -3.43
CA PRO A 19 18.27 7.94 -2.97
C PRO A 19 18.51 6.97 -4.14
N GLU A 20 19.68 6.33 -4.15
CA GLU A 20 19.98 5.24 -5.10
C GLU A 20 19.08 4.02 -4.88
N ARG A 21 18.67 3.77 -3.63
CA ARG A 21 17.81 2.67 -3.24
C ARG A 21 16.80 3.11 -2.19
N THR A 22 15.58 2.61 -2.32
CA THR A 22 14.52 2.82 -1.33
C THR A 22 14.00 1.48 -0.83
N VAL A 23 13.68 1.42 0.46
CA VAL A 23 13.09 0.25 1.12
C VAL A 23 11.79 0.69 1.76
N LEU A 24 10.74 -0.11 1.57
CA LEU A 24 9.44 0.10 2.19
C LEU A 24 9.22 -0.94 3.27
N VAL A 25 9.38 -0.53 4.52
CA VAL A 25 9.11 -1.36 5.70
C VAL A 25 7.65 -1.17 6.12
N SER A 26 6.85 -2.23 6.08
CA SER A 26 5.45 -2.20 6.53
C SER A 26 4.95 -3.59 6.90
N SER A 27 3.73 -3.67 7.44
CA SER A 27 3.06 -4.96 7.67
C SER A 27 2.90 -5.73 6.37
N ALA A 28 3.14 -7.05 6.41
CA ALA A 28 3.06 -7.94 5.27
C ALA A 28 1.71 -7.83 4.54
N ILE A 29 0.61 -7.72 5.28
CA ILE A 29 -0.73 -7.67 4.71
C ILE A 29 -0.96 -6.40 3.87
N HIS A 30 -0.34 -5.28 4.26
CA HIS A 30 -0.49 -3.98 3.60
C HIS A 30 0.54 -3.73 2.49
N LEU A 31 1.63 -4.51 2.43
CA LEU A 31 2.76 -4.22 1.54
C LEU A 31 2.36 -4.20 0.07
N ARG A 32 1.50 -5.12 -0.36
CA ARG A 32 1.08 -5.19 -1.77
C ARG A 32 0.37 -3.93 -2.23
N ARG A 33 -0.62 -3.45 -1.47
CA ARG A 33 -1.36 -2.22 -1.77
C ARG A 33 -0.47 -0.99 -1.62
N SER A 34 0.43 -0.99 -0.64
CA SER A 34 1.37 0.11 -0.44
C SER A 34 2.31 0.24 -1.65
N LEU A 35 2.90 -0.85 -2.14
CA LEU A 35 3.73 -0.85 -3.34
C LEU A 35 2.98 -0.32 -4.57
N LEU A 36 1.71 -0.70 -4.74
CA LEU A 36 0.86 -0.18 -5.83
C LEU A 36 0.74 1.35 -5.79
N TYR A 37 0.56 1.93 -4.60
CA TYR A 37 0.46 3.38 -4.45
C TYR A 37 1.81 4.09 -4.58
N PHE A 38 2.89 3.51 -4.05
CA PHE A 38 4.24 4.04 -4.26
C PHE A 38 4.59 4.05 -5.75
N ALA A 39 4.25 2.99 -6.48
CA ALA A 39 4.44 2.91 -7.93
C ALA A 39 3.63 3.97 -8.69
N HIS A 40 2.41 4.26 -8.23
CA HIS A 40 1.58 5.34 -8.80
C HIS A 40 2.29 6.71 -8.76
N PHE A 41 3.10 6.97 -7.74
CA PHE A 41 3.91 8.19 -7.61
C PHE A 41 5.35 8.04 -8.14
N GLY A 42 5.63 7.00 -8.92
CA GLY A 42 6.92 6.79 -9.57
C GLY A 42 8.02 6.26 -8.65
N MET A 43 7.67 5.64 -7.52
CA MET A 43 8.62 5.00 -6.61
C MET A 43 8.48 3.48 -6.63
N MET A 44 9.60 2.77 -6.73
CA MET A 44 9.64 1.30 -6.70
C MET A 44 10.53 0.81 -5.55
N PRO A 45 10.12 1.00 -4.28
CA PRO A 45 10.91 0.58 -3.16
C PRO A 45 10.95 -0.95 -3.03
N THR A 46 12.05 -1.49 -2.51
CA THR A 46 12.14 -2.90 -2.15
C THR A 46 11.25 -3.17 -0.93
N PRO A 47 10.28 -4.09 -0.99
CA PRO A 47 9.41 -4.37 0.16
C PRO A 47 10.15 -5.15 1.24
N VAL A 48 9.97 -4.74 2.49
CA VAL A 48 10.46 -5.45 3.67
C VAL A 48 9.30 -5.59 4.65
N ARG A 49 8.95 -6.84 4.97
CA ARG A 49 7.86 -7.13 5.92
C ARG A 49 8.31 -6.87 7.35
N ALA A 50 7.52 -6.15 8.11
CA ALA A 50 7.73 -5.92 9.54
C ALA A 50 7.08 -7.01 10.42
N ASP A 51 6.12 -7.74 9.87
CA ASP A 51 5.42 -8.86 10.51
C ASP A 51 5.23 -10.01 9.51
N ASP A 52 4.77 -11.15 10.01
CA ASP A 52 4.40 -12.32 9.22
C ASP A 52 3.12 -12.93 9.80
N LEU A 53 2.01 -12.24 9.55
CA LEU A 53 0.68 -12.67 10.01
C LEU A 53 0.10 -13.67 9.02
N GLN A 54 -0.06 -14.92 9.46
CA GLN A 54 -0.63 -16.00 8.66
C GLN A 54 -1.80 -16.64 9.39
N ALA A 55 -2.84 -16.99 8.64
CA ALA A 55 -3.96 -17.76 9.18
C ALA A 55 -3.47 -19.14 9.65
N THR A 56 -4.02 -19.61 10.77
CA THR A 56 -3.63 -20.88 11.38
C THR A 56 -4.55 -21.99 10.90
N PRO A 57 -4.05 -23.11 10.33
CA PRO A 57 -4.89 -24.26 9.99
C PRO A 57 -5.59 -24.80 11.24
N SER A 58 -6.91 -24.96 11.17
CA SER A 58 -7.71 -25.49 12.27
C SER A 58 -8.95 -26.20 11.75
N PRO A 59 -9.34 -27.34 12.34
CA PRO A 59 -10.58 -28.04 11.98
C PRO A 59 -11.83 -27.27 12.45
N LEU A 60 -11.69 -26.40 13.44
CA LEU A 60 -12.75 -25.54 13.94
C LEU A 60 -12.49 -24.07 13.55
N PRO A 61 -13.55 -23.25 13.40
CA PRO A 61 -13.38 -21.84 13.08
C PRO A 61 -12.61 -21.10 14.19
N LEU A 62 -11.62 -20.31 13.80
CA LEU A 62 -10.84 -19.46 14.71
C LEU A 62 -11.18 -17.99 14.47
N ALA A 63 -11.52 -17.27 15.54
CA ALA A 63 -11.79 -15.83 15.47
C ALA A 63 -10.63 -15.05 14.82
N PHE A 64 -9.38 -15.47 15.09
CA PHE A 64 -8.19 -14.90 14.46
C PHE A 64 -8.18 -15.05 12.93
N ASN A 65 -8.58 -16.21 12.40
CA ASN A 65 -8.63 -16.42 10.95
C ASN A 65 -9.71 -15.56 10.29
N PHE A 66 -10.83 -15.33 10.96
CA PHE A 66 -11.85 -14.40 10.47
C PHE A 66 -11.34 -12.96 10.45
N ALA A 67 -10.63 -12.53 11.48
CA ALA A 67 -9.99 -11.21 11.48
C ALA A 67 -8.98 -11.09 10.33
N MET A 68 -8.13 -12.11 10.11
CA MET A 68 -7.20 -12.13 8.97
C MET A 68 -7.91 -12.07 7.61
N ALA A 69 -9.03 -12.79 7.46
CA ALA A 69 -9.84 -12.74 6.26
C ALA A 69 -10.45 -11.36 6.02
N ASP A 70 -10.97 -10.71 7.07
CA ASP A 70 -11.50 -9.35 7.01
C ASP A 70 -10.42 -8.35 6.57
N TYR A 71 -9.23 -8.39 7.18
CA TYR A 71 -8.11 -7.55 6.75
C TYR A 71 -7.68 -7.81 5.31
N ALA A 72 -7.57 -9.07 4.90
CA ALA A 72 -7.21 -9.43 3.53
C ALA A 72 -8.24 -8.89 2.53
N LEU A 73 -9.53 -9.02 2.84
CA LEU A 73 -10.62 -8.52 1.99
C LEU A 73 -10.55 -7.00 1.83
N HIS A 74 -10.30 -6.26 2.90
CA HIS A 74 -10.09 -4.79 2.85
C HIS A 74 -8.91 -4.39 1.96
N GLU A 75 -7.82 -5.17 1.97
CA GLU A 75 -6.67 -4.93 1.08
C GLU A 75 -7.01 -5.19 -0.38
N TRP A 76 -7.67 -6.31 -0.68
CA TRP A 76 -8.08 -6.66 -2.04
C TRP A 76 -9.10 -5.67 -2.62
N ILE A 77 -10.09 -5.26 -1.83
CA ILE A 77 -11.04 -4.21 -2.22
C ILE A 77 -10.30 -2.90 -2.50
N GLY A 78 -9.32 -2.54 -1.67
CA GLY A 78 -8.49 -1.35 -1.90
C GLY A 78 -7.71 -1.40 -3.21
N ILE A 79 -7.09 -2.55 -3.53
CA ILE A 79 -6.39 -2.77 -4.80
C ILE A 79 -7.35 -2.70 -5.99
N ALA A 80 -8.49 -3.38 -5.91
CA ALA A 80 -9.51 -3.36 -6.96
C ALA A 80 -10.03 -1.94 -7.20
N ARG A 81 -10.34 -1.21 -6.12
CA ARG A 81 -10.74 0.20 -6.16
C ARG A 81 -9.70 1.06 -6.86
N TYR A 82 -8.41 0.88 -6.56
CA TYR A 82 -7.34 1.60 -7.25
C TYR A 82 -7.39 1.37 -8.76
N HIS A 83 -7.48 0.11 -9.20
CA HIS A 83 -7.51 -0.19 -10.63
C HIS A 83 -8.73 0.42 -11.33
N VAL A 84 -9.91 0.34 -10.70
CA VAL A 84 -11.14 0.96 -11.22
C VAL A 84 -10.96 2.47 -11.33
N TYR A 85 -10.52 3.14 -10.25
CA TYR A 85 -10.37 4.59 -10.24
C TYR A 85 -9.28 5.06 -11.22
N ASN A 86 -8.20 4.30 -11.36
CA ASN A 86 -7.14 4.60 -12.32
C ASN A 86 -7.64 4.45 -13.76
N ALA A 87 -8.44 3.41 -14.06
CA ALA A 87 -9.06 3.23 -15.37
C ALA A 87 -10.05 4.37 -15.72
N LEU A 88 -10.71 4.94 -14.71
CA LEU A 88 -11.63 6.07 -14.86
C LEU A 88 -10.92 7.45 -14.84
N GLY A 89 -9.59 7.49 -14.66
CA GLY A 89 -8.82 8.74 -14.54
C GLY A 89 -9.04 9.50 -13.23
N TRP A 90 -9.65 8.86 -12.22
CA TRP A 90 -10.00 9.48 -10.93
C TRP A 90 -8.84 9.49 -9.93
N ASN A 91 -7.70 8.90 -10.27
CA ASN A 91 -6.48 8.90 -9.47
C ASN A 91 -5.41 9.80 -10.11
N PRO A 92 -5.52 11.14 -10.04
CA PRO A 92 -4.47 12.02 -10.53
C PRO A 92 -3.23 11.91 -9.63
N ALA A 93 -2.06 11.66 -10.22
CA ALA A 93 -0.77 11.59 -9.54
C ALA A 93 -0.28 13.00 -9.14
N ARG A 94 -0.91 13.60 -8.14
CA ARG A 94 -0.56 14.93 -7.64
C ARG A 94 0.59 14.80 -6.65
N VAL A 95 1.74 15.40 -6.93
CA VAL A 95 2.96 15.26 -6.10
C VAL A 95 3.34 16.59 -5.44
N ASN A 96 2.89 17.72 -6.01
CA ASN A 96 3.25 19.05 -5.53
C ASN A 96 2.07 19.72 -4.82
N PRO A 97 2.32 20.47 -3.72
CA PRO A 97 1.30 21.33 -3.11
C PRO A 97 0.72 22.30 -4.14
N GLY A 98 -0.60 22.39 -4.25
CA GLY A 98 -1.29 23.34 -5.14
C GLY A 98 -1.77 22.79 -6.50
N GLN A 99 -1.59 21.50 -6.78
CA GLN A 99 -2.17 20.88 -7.98
C GLN A 99 -3.69 20.67 -7.78
N ALA A 100 -4.50 21.54 -8.39
CA ALA A 100 -5.96 21.53 -8.39
C ALA A 100 -6.55 20.44 -9.29
#